data_AF-A0A7J3W6X2-F1
#
_entry.id   AF-A0A7J3W6X2-F1
#
_cell.length_a   1.000
_cell.length_b   1.000
_cell.length_c   1.000
_cell.angle_alpha   90.00
_cell.angle_beta   90.00
_cell.angle_gamma   90.00
#
_symmetry.space_group_name_H-M   'P 1'
#
loop_
_entity.id
_entity.type
_entity.pdbx_description
1 polymer ?
#
loop_
_entity_poly.entity_id
_entity_poly.type
_entity_poly.pdbx_seq_one_letter_code
_entity_poly.pdbx_strand_id
1 'polypeptide(L)' 'MSEPSVGFSIAPSGSACYDYTTVNGEKFKVSVIIVPVSIKTGNGLRIVWSCNRGLHCYNPSCTYSRVNRKSRKE' A
#
# COMPACT_ATOMS: atom_id res chain seq x y z
N MET A 1 -29.89 0.66 -21.64
CA MET A 1 -29.51 0.54 -20.22
C MET A 1 -28.05 0.10 -20.21
N SER A 2 -27.14 1.04 -20.01
CA SER A 2 -25.69 0.80 -20.09
C SER A 2 -25.15 0.65 -18.67
N GLU A 3 -24.39 -0.41 -18.43
CA GLU A 3 -23.76 -0.74 -17.13
C GLU A 3 -23.02 0.47 -16.55
N PRO A 4 -23.14 0.75 -15.24
CA PRO A 4 -22.25 1.70 -14.60
C PRO A 4 -20.86 1.07 -14.54
N SER A 5 -19.99 1.44 -15.49
CA SER A 5 -18.56 1.22 -15.39
C SER A 5 -18.07 1.93 -14.13
N VAL A 6 -17.89 1.16 -13.05
CA VAL A 6 -17.31 1.61 -11.78
C VAL A 6 -15.91 2.12 -12.11
N GLY A 7 -15.79 3.43 -12.30
CA GLY A 7 -14.52 4.10 -12.51
C GLY A 7 -13.69 3.91 -11.24
N PHE A 8 -12.72 3.01 -11.28
CA PHE A 8 -11.70 2.94 -10.24
C PHE A 8 -10.90 4.25 -10.31
N SER A 9 -11.19 5.19 -9.42
CA SER A 9 -10.41 6.43 -9.28
C SER A 9 -9.01 6.07 -8.81
N ILE A 10 -8.06 6.10 -9.74
CA ILE A 10 -6.63 5.91 -9.46
C ILE A 10 -6.09 7.23 -8.90
N ALA A 11 -6.38 7.50 -7.63
CA ALA A 11 -5.99 8.72 -6.95
C ALA A 11 -5.26 8.41 -5.63
N PRO A 12 -4.36 9.30 -5.16
CA PRO A 12 -3.85 9.26 -3.80
C PRO A 12 -5.00 9.21 -2.78
N SER A 13 -4.89 8.33 -1.79
CA SER A 13 -5.87 8.25 -0.70
C SER A 13 -5.18 8.28 0.66
N GLY A 14 -5.71 9.09 1.58
CA GLY A 14 -5.38 9.01 2.99
C GLY A 14 -6.08 7.83 3.65
N SER A 15 -5.35 7.03 4.43
CA SER A 15 -5.91 5.88 5.16
C SER A 15 -5.28 5.79 6.55
N ALA A 16 -6.00 5.19 7.50
CA ALA A 16 -5.49 4.94 8.84
C ALA A 16 -4.70 3.62 8.87
N CYS A 17 -3.47 3.67 9.36
CA CYS A 17 -2.67 2.50 9.67
C CYS A 17 -2.70 2.29 11.18
N TYR A 18 -3.36 1.21 11.61
CA TYR A 18 -3.60 0.91 13.03
C TYR A 18 -2.46 0.14 13.69
N ASP A 19 -1.63 -0.52 12.89
CA ASP A 19 -0.51 -1.34 13.34
C ASP A 19 0.82 -0.80 12.80
N TYR A 20 1.04 0.51 12.90
CA TYR A 20 2.34 1.06 12.55
C TYR A 20 3.34 0.72 13.65
N THR A 21 4.34 -0.10 13.31
CA THR A 21 5.42 -0.50 14.23
C THR A 21 6.67 0.33 13.97
N THR A 22 7.21 0.97 15.02
CA THR A 22 8.49 1.70 14.97
C THR A 22 9.68 0.74 15.06
N VAL A 23 10.90 1.29 14.93
CA VAL A 23 12.14 0.52 15.10
C VAL A 23 12.29 -0.09 16.50
N ASN A 24 11.63 0.52 17.51
CA ASN A 24 11.64 0.05 18.90
C ASN A 24 10.54 -0.99 19.18
N GLY A 25 9.75 -1.39 18.18
CA GLY A 25 8.65 -2.35 18.36
C GLY A 25 7.34 -1.75 18.87
N GLU A 26 7.29 -0.45 19.11
CA GLU A 26 6.08 0.24 19.58
C GLU A 26 5.04 0.37 18.48
N LYS A 27 3.77 0.19 18.84
CA LYS A 27 2.63 0.26 17.90
C LYS A 27 1.89 1.58 18.03
N PHE A 28 1.60 2.21 16.90
CA PHE A 28 0.85 3.46 16.84
C PHE A 28 -0.23 3.42 15.77
N LYS A 29 -1.29 4.19 16.01
CA LYS A 29 -2.25 4.57 14.97
C LYS A 29 -1.74 5.84 14.27
N VAL A 30 -1.50 5.77 12.97
CA VAL A 30 -1.03 6.90 12.16
C VAL A 30 -1.84 7.04 10.88
N SER A 31 -1.99 8.27 10.37
CA SER A 31 -2.45 8.46 9.00
C SER A 31 -1.32 8.20 8.01
N VAL A 32 -1.63 7.46 6.95
CA VAL A 32 -0.73 7.16 5.84
C VAL A 32 -1.34 7.61 4.53
N ILE A 33 -0.48 7.93 3.56
CA ILE A 33 -0.89 8.23 2.20
C ILE A 33 -0.53 7.04 1.32
N ILE A 34 -1.54 6.50 0.64
CA ILE A 34 -1.40 5.42 -0.33
C ILE A 34 -1.47 6.04 -1.72
N VAL A 35 -0.42 5.85 -2.52
CA VAL A 35 -0.30 6.41 -3.87
C VAL A 35 -0.08 5.30 -4.90
N PRO A 36 -0.65 5.41 -6.10
CA PRO A 36 -0.34 4.51 -7.21
C PRO A 36 1.06 4.86 -7.75
N VAL A 37 1.93 3.87 -7.90
CA VAL A 37 3.32 4.06 -8.36
C VAL A 37 3.60 3.42 -9.72
N SER A 38 2.74 2.52 -10.18
CA SER A 38 2.84 1.94 -11.52
C SER A 38 1.49 1.39 -11.93
N ILE A 39 1.09 1.69 -13.17
CA ILE A 39 -0.10 1.12 -13.80
C ILE A 39 0.40 0.30 -14.99
N LYS A 40 0.08 -0.99 -15.01
CA LYS A 40 0.40 -1.88 -16.14
C LYS A 40 -0.90 -2.36 -16.76
N THR A 41 -1.01 -2.20 -18.07
CA THR A 41 -2.14 -2.63 -18.90
C THR A 41 -1.62 -3.65 -19.91
N GLY A 42 -1.46 -4.90 -19.45
CA GLY A 42 -1.13 -6.05 -20.29
C GLY A 42 -2.34 -6.96 -20.41
N ASN A 43 -2.36 -8.03 -19.61
CA ASN A 43 -3.48 -8.97 -19.53
C ASN A 43 -4.56 -8.54 -18.51
N GLY A 44 -4.70 -7.23 -18.25
CA GLY A 44 -5.55 -6.66 -17.21
C GLY A 44 -4.93 -5.43 -16.54
N LEU A 45 -5.75 -4.66 -15.84
CA LEU A 45 -5.30 -3.47 -15.10
C LEU A 45 -4.61 -3.91 -13.80
N ARG A 46 -3.29 -3.74 -13.74
CA ARG A 46 -2.51 -3.96 -12.52
C ARG A 46 -1.98 -2.63 -12.00
N ILE A 47 -2.49 -2.21 -10.85
CA ILE A 47 -2.03 -1.01 -10.15
C ILE A 47 -1.13 -1.44 -9.00
N VAL A 48 0.10 -0.94 -9.00
CA VAL A 48 1.03 -1.08 -7.87
C VAL A 48 0.87 0.14 -6.98
N TRP A 49 0.62 -0.08 -5.71
CA TRP A 49 0.43 0.97 -4.71
C TRP A 49 1.62 1.03 -3.74
N SER A 50 1.89 2.22 -3.21
CA SER A 50 2.92 2.48 -2.20
C SER A 50 2.37 3.30 -1.05
N CYS A 51 2.81 2.98 0.17
CA CYS A 51 2.54 3.76 1.37
C CYS A 51 3.71 4.71 1.63
N ASN A 52 3.43 5.97 2.02
CA ASN A 52 4.46 6.96 2.36
C ASN A 52 5.40 6.52 3.51
N ARG A 53 4.98 5.56 4.34
CA ARG A 53 5.81 4.99 5.41
C ARG A 53 6.80 3.93 4.93
N GLY A 54 6.59 3.33 3.76
CA GLY A 54 7.53 2.44 3.04
C GLY A 54 8.53 1.65 3.90
N LEU A 55 9.76 2.15 3.99
CA LEU A 55 10.91 1.54 4.70
C LEU A 55 10.88 1.71 6.23
N HIS A 56 10.11 2.66 6.74
CA HIS A 56 9.98 2.94 8.18
C HIS A 56 8.86 2.15 8.84
N CYS A 57 8.10 1.37 8.08
CA CYS A 57 7.10 0.47 8.62
C CYS A 57 7.73 -0.89 8.91
N TYR A 58 7.97 -1.18 10.18
CA TYR A 58 8.58 -2.44 10.61
C TYR A 58 7.56 -3.57 10.84
N ASN A 59 6.28 -3.31 10.57
CA ASN A 59 5.24 -4.32 10.64
C ASN A 59 5.42 -5.34 9.49
N PRO A 60 5.78 -6.60 9.77
CA PRO A 60 5.98 -7.62 8.74
C PRO A 60 4.68 -7.94 8.00
N SER A 61 3.51 -7.74 8.60
CA SER A 61 2.20 -7.97 7.98
C SER A 61 1.75 -6.82 7.07
N CYS A 62 2.51 -5.71 7.00
CA CYS A 62 2.15 -4.58 6.15
C CYS A 62 2.48 -4.85 4.67
N THR A 63 1.46 -5.02 3.84
CA THR A 63 1.57 -5.27 2.39
C THR A 63 2.34 -4.19 1.63
N TYR A 64 2.37 -2.97 2.17
CA TYR A 64 3.08 -1.82 1.58
C TYR A 64 4.49 -1.62 2.17
N SER A 65 4.87 -2.35 3.21
CA SER A 65 6.21 -2.29 3.78
C SER A 65 7.21 -3.04 2.90
N ARG A 66 8.42 -2.48 2.74
CA ARG A 66 9.54 -3.18 2.09
C ARG A 66 10.23 -4.20 2.99
N VAL A 67 9.99 -4.16 4.31
CA VAL A 67 10.53 -5.16 5.26
C VAL A 67 10.02 -6.56 4.88
N ASN A 68 8.78 -6.67 4.43
CA ASN A 68 8.17 -7.92 3.95
C ASN A 68 8.62 -8.35 2.54
N ARG A 69 9.36 -7.51 1.79
CA ARG A 69 9.84 -7.88 0.44
C ARG A 69 11.18 -8.61 0.45
N LYS A 70 11.95 -8.54 1.55
CA LYS A 70 13.18 -9.34 1.70
C LYS A 70 12.89 -10.82 1.98
N SER A 71 11.70 -11.16 2.47
CA SER A 71 11.25 -12.53 2.75
C SER A 71 10.57 -13.24 1.57
N ARG A 72 10.37 -12.55 0.43
CA ARG A 72 9.68 -13.11 -0.77
C ARG A 72 10.60 -13.22 -1.98
N LYS A 73 11.87 -13.49 -1.73
CA LYS A 73 12.91 -13.81 -2.71
C LYS A 73 13.69 -15.01 -2.18
N GLU A 74 13.00 -16.13 -2.06
CA GLU A 74 13.57 -17.48 -2.05
C GLU A 74 12.84 -18.27 -3.14
#